data_AF-A0A9P9IE51-F1
#
_entry.id   AF-A0A9P9IE51-F1
#
_cell.length_a   1.000
_cell.length_b   1.000
_cell.length_c   1.000
_cell.angle_alpha   90.00
_cell.angle_beta   90.00
_cell.angle_gamma   90.00
#
_symmetry.space_group_name_H-M   'P 1'
#
loop_
_entity.id
_entity.type
_entity.pdbx_description
1 polymer ?
#
loop_
_entity_poly.entity_id
_entity_poly.type
_entity_poly.pdbx_seq_one_letter_code
_entity_poly.pdbx_strand_id
1 'polypeptide(L)'
;MADRLRYDDPQLEEYFDRIALPASSRICDITGLAPDAQLQFLLRLQEQQLVNVPFENLTLHYSWHRVVDTNADHVLATSYGGLTHCLNIVTVRGEPYAVDVGFGSRCPRVWIYEYRASDGVDWVPQHCFMDSEFLPEDICVMNLTPAQSPSSFFTYKVVCVMFTTGEADHEGEVTSQGNNGAIDGILVIDGNTFKVFKAEDERLEALTRYFGIVLTEENKRAISGTAGAIEP
;
A
#
# COMPACT_ATOMS: atom_id res chain seq x y z
N MET A 1 27.18 -11.66 -1.82
CA MET A 1 25.70 -11.57 -1.87
C MET A 1 25.34 -10.51 -0.85
N ALA A 2 24.56 -9.50 -1.23
CA ALA A 2 24.09 -8.52 -0.26
C ALA A 2 23.31 -9.23 0.85
N ASP A 3 23.51 -8.84 2.11
CA ASP A 3 22.71 -9.37 3.21
C ASP A 3 21.26 -8.94 2.99
N ARG A 4 20.40 -9.93 2.73
CA ARG A 4 18.96 -9.68 2.62
C ARG A 4 18.45 -9.27 3.99
N LEU A 5 17.67 -8.20 4.04
CA LEU A 5 17.01 -7.77 5.26
C LEU A 5 16.18 -8.92 5.82
N ARG A 6 16.31 -9.18 7.13
CA ARG A 6 15.52 -10.14 7.88
C ARG A 6 15.06 -9.48 9.15
N TYR A 7 13.76 -9.52 9.40
CA TYR A 7 13.20 -9.10 10.66
C TYR A 7 13.40 -10.18 11.72
N ASP A 8 13.67 -9.74 12.95
CA ASP A 8 13.66 -10.61 14.12
C ASP A 8 12.23 -10.87 14.61
N ASP A 9 12.08 -11.79 15.57
CA ASP A 9 10.74 -12.16 16.09
C ASP A 9 9.97 -10.94 16.65
N PRO A 10 10.56 -10.02 17.43
CA PRO A 10 9.88 -8.79 17.84
C PRO A 10 9.39 -7.92 16.68
N GLN A 11 10.21 -7.70 15.65
CA GLN A 11 9.84 -6.93 14.47
C GLN A 11 8.72 -7.63 13.66
N LEU A 12 8.73 -8.97 13.60
CA LEU A 12 7.65 -9.74 12.98
C LEU A 12 6.34 -9.61 13.75
N GLU A 13 6.38 -9.62 15.08
CA GLU A 13 5.19 -9.40 15.90
C GLU A 13 4.62 -7.99 15.71
N GLU A 14 5.48 -6.96 15.63
CA GLU A 14 5.06 -5.59 15.29
C GLU A 14 4.38 -5.53 13.92
N TYR A 15 4.96 -6.21 12.92
CA TYR A 15 4.36 -6.34 11.59
C TYR A 15 3.00 -7.07 11.64
N PHE A 16 2.91 -8.18 12.37
CA PHE A 16 1.66 -8.94 12.53
C PHE A 16 0.57 -8.13 13.23
N ASP A 17 0.93 -7.33 14.23
CA ASP A 17 0.03 -6.36 14.86
C ASP A 17 -0.43 -5.31 13.85
N ARG A 18 0.50 -4.76 13.05
CA ARG A 18 0.22 -3.72 12.05
C ARG A 18 -0.77 -4.15 10.97
N ILE A 19 -0.68 -5.40 10.51
CA ILE A 19 -1.62 -5.97 9.53
C ILE A 19 -2.83 -6.64 10.20
N ALA A 20 -3.01 -6.51 11.52
CA ALA A 20 -4.06 -7.15 12.30
C ALA A 20 -4.16 -8.68 12.05
N LEU A 21 -3.03 -9.38 11.98
CA LEU A 21 -3.00 -10.83 11.87
C LEU A 21 -3.35 -11.47 13.24
N PRO A 22 -4.38 -12.33 13.32
CA PRO A 22 -4.78 -12.97 14.57
C PRO A 22 -3.64 -13.78 15.20
N ALA A 23 -3.49 -13.71 16.52
CA ALA A 23 -2.42 -14.39 17.25
C ALA A 23 -2.34 -15.90 16.97
N SER A 24 -3.50 -16.55 16.78
CA SER A 24 -3.58 -17.99 16.43
C SER A 24 -3.01 -18.34 15.06
N SER A 25 -2.82 -17.34 14.20
CA SER A 25 -2.35 -17.51 12.82
C SER A 25 -0.91 -17.02 12.62
N ARG A 26 -0.24 -16.51 13.67
CA ARG A 26 1.12 -15.96 13.58
C ARG A 26 2.15 -17.10 13.51
N ILE A 27 3.06 -17.00 12.55
CA ILE A 27 4.13 -17.96 12.31
C ILE A 27 5.40 -17.19 11.96
N CYS A 28 6.40 -17.21 12.85
CA CYS A 28 7.68 -16.51 12.64
C CYS A 28 8.67 -17.34 11.80
N ASP A 29 8.56 -18.68 11.85
CA ASP A 29 9.39 -19.58 11.05
C ASP A 29 8.53 -20.56 10.24
N ILE A 30 8.58 -20.41 8.91
CA ILE A 30 7.81 -21.21 7.95
C ILE A 30 8.59 -22.42 7.41
N THR A 31 9.86 -22.60 7.78
CA THR A 31 10.74 -23.64 7.21
C THR A 31 10.23 -25.06 7.47
N GLY A 32 9.52 -25.27 8.58
CA GLY A 32 8.91 -26.55 8.93
C GLY A 32 7.55 -26.83 8.27
N LEU A 33 6.97 -25.87 7.54
CA LEU A 33 5.65 -26.02 6.93
C LEU A 33 5.72 -26.74 5.58
N ALA A 34 4.67 -27.51 5.28
CA ALA A 34 4.49 -28.06 3.95
C ALA A 34 4.31 -26.92 2.91
N PRO A 35 4.73 -27.11 1.64
CA PRO A 35 4.67 -26.02 0.67
C PRO A 35 3.27 -25.47 0.38
N ASP A 36 2.20 -26.27 0.52
CA ASP A 36 0.82 -25.75 0.45
C ASP A 36 0.53 -24.80 1.61
N ALA A 37 0.95 -25.16 2.83
CA ALA A 37 0.75 -24.33 4.01
C ALA A 37 1.55 -23.02 3.94
N GLN A 38 2.75 -23.04 3.35
CA GLN A 38 3.52 -21.81 3.08
C GLN A 38 2.79 -20.88 2.12
N LEU A 39 2.22 -21.42 1.03
CA LEU A 39 1.44 -20.62 0.07
C LEU A 39 0.19 -20.05 0.72
N GLN A 40 -0.55 -20.85 1.50
CA GLN A 40 -1.74 -20.37 2.22
C GLN A 40 -1.40 -19.28 3.22
N PHE A 41 -0.26 -19.41 3.92
CA PHE A 41 0.21 -18.36 4.83
C PHE A 41 0.60 -17.09 4.08
N LEU A 42 1.28 -17.20 2.94
CA LEU A 42 1.62 -16.05 2.09
C LEU A 42 0.36 -15.31 1.60
N LEU A 43 -0.63 -16.04 1.09
CA LEU A 43 -1.91 -15.47 0.66
C LEU A 43 -2.60 -14.74 1.82
N ARG A 44 -2.58 -15.34 3.01
CA ARG A 44 -3.16 -14.74 4.21
C ARG A 44 -2.46 -13.44 4.62
N LEU A 45 -1.13 -13.40 4.56
CA LEU A 45 -0.36 -12.18 4.83
C LEU A 45 -0.71 -11.08 3.82
N GLN A 46 -0.77 -11.44 2.52
CA GLN A 46 -1.12 -10.50 1.46
C GLN A 46 -2.52 -9.92 1.66
N GLU A 47 -3.52 -10.77 1.91
CA GLU A 47 -4.90 -10.33 2.19
C GLU A 47 -4.95 -9.38 3.39
N GLN A 48 -4.31 -9.74 4.51
CA GLN A 48 -4.30 -8.89 5.70
C GLN A 48 -3.60 -7.56 5.47
N GLN A 49 -2.53 -7.53 4.68
CA GLN A 49 -1.87 -6.27 4.35
C GLN A 49 -2.76 -5.38 3.49
N LEU A 50 -3.42 -5.93 2.45
CA LEU A 50 -4.27 -5.17 1.54
C LEU A 50 -5.46 -4.50 2.24
N VAL A 51 -5.99 -5.14 3.30
CA VAL A 51 -7.19 -4.65 4.00
C VAL A 51 -6.87 -3.81 5.25
N ASN A 52 -5.64 -3.84 5.76
CA ASN A 52 -5.25 -3.11 6.98
C ASN A 52 -4.15 -2.05 6.76
N VAL A 53 -3.46 -2.07 5.62
CA VAL A 53 -2.40 -1.11 5.29
C VAL A 53 -2.82 -0.35 4.02
N PRO A 54 -3.15 0.95 4.13
CA PRO A 54 -3.50 1.73 2.96
C PRO A 54 -2.29 1.95 2.06
N PHE A 55 -2.53 1.91 0.75
CA PHE A 55 -1.64 2.53 -0.23
C PHE A 55 -1.92 4.03 -0.25
N GLU A 56 -0.94 4.85 0.10
CA GLU A 56 -1.15 6.29 0.24
C GLU A 56 0.09 7.13 -0.14
N ASN A 57 -0.08 8.44 -0.21
CA ASN A 57 1.00 9.38 -0.47
C ASN A 57 0.97 10.62 0.44
N LEU A 58 0.33 10.53 1.60
CA LEU A 58 0.05 11.63 2.51
C LEU A 58 1.34 12.29 2.98
N THR A 59 2.45 11.57 3.13
CA THR A 59 3.74 12.18 3.47
C THR A 59 4.14 13.30 2.49
N LEU A 60 3.79 13.20 1.19
CA LEU A 60 4.12 14.25 0.22
C LEU A 60 3.28 15.53 0.41
N HIS A 61 2.14 15.44 1.07
CA HIS A 61 1.16 16.52 1.19
C HIS A 61 1.04 17.05 2.62
N TYR A 62 1.13 16.19 3.61
CA TYR A 62 0.91 16.46 5.04
C TYR A 62 2.20 16.39 5.85
N SER A 63 3.38 16.26 5.25
CA SER A 63 4.64 16.48 5.97
C SER A 63 5.30 17.78 5.53
N TRP A 64 5.98 18.45 6.46
CA TRP A 64 6.71 19.67 6.15
C TRP A 64 7.93 19.38 5.24
N HIS A 65 8.54 18.19 5.37
CA HIS A 65 9.72 17.79 4.60
C HIS A 65 9.36 17.25 3.22
N ARG A 66 8.19 16.61 3.05
CA ARG A 66 7.72 15.98 1.80
C ARG A 66 8.69 14.96 1.23
N VAL A 67 9.44 14.32 2.13
CA VAL A 67 10.39 13.26 1.81
C VAL A 67 9.82 11.96 2.30
N VAL A 68 9.62 11.03 1.38
CA VAL A 68 9.31 9.63 1.68
C VAL A 68 10.61 8.91 1.98
N ASP A 69 10.73 8.37 3.20
CA ASP A 69 11.87 7.56 3.61
C ASP A 69 11.57 6.08 3.32
N THR A 70 12.45 5.45 2.55
CA THR A 70 12.34 4.05 2.10
C THR A 70 13.20 3.10 2.94
N ASN A 71 13.80 3.57 4.04
CA ASN A 71 14.49 2.72 5.00
C ASN A 71 13.49 1.74 5.64
N ALA A 72 13.84 0.45 5.69
CA ALA A 72 12.91 -0.58 6.13
C ALA A 72 12.46 -0.45 7.60
N ASP A 73 13.36 -0.06 8.51
CA ASP A 73 13.01 0.16 9.92
C ASP A 73 12.07 1.37 10.06
N HIS A 74 12.27 2.40 9.23
CA HIS A 74 11.37 3.54 9.17
C HIS A 74 10.00 3.14 8.62
N VAL A 75 9.95 2.40 7.52
CA VAL A 75 8.71 1.93 6.89
C VAL A 75 7.92 1.01 7.83
N LEU A 76 8.60 0.17 8.62
CA LEU A 76 7.96 -0.69 9.64
C LEU A 76 7.31 0.14 10.76
N ALA A 77 8.05 1.10 11.30
CA ALA A 77 7.60 1.93 12.42
C ALA A 77 6.56 3.00 12.02
N THR A 78 6.46 3.31 10.73
CA THR A 78 5.63 4.41 10.22
C THR A 78 4.30 3.91 9.71
N SER A 79 3.23 4.67 9.95
CA SER A 79 1.88 4.34 9.48
C SER A 79 1.65 4.64 7.98
N TYR A 80 2.64 5.27 7.32
CA TYR A 80 2.62 5.83 5.96
C TYR A 80 3.64 5.11 5.06
N GLY A 81 3.28 4.81 3.82
CA GLY A 81 4.06 4.06 2.83
C GLY A 81 4.72 4.93 1.75
N GLY A 82 5.73 4.38 1.07
CA GLY A 82 6.52 5.06 0.04
C GLY A 82 6.19 4.67 -1.41
N LEU A 83 6.78 5.35 -2.41
CA LEU A 83 6.33 5.32 -3.80
C LEU A 83 7.43 5.10 -4.87
N THR A 84 7.52 3.86 -5.34
CA THR A 84 7.68 3.43 -6.75
C THR A 84 7.15 2.00 -6.85
N HIS A 85 6.79 1.53 -8.06
CA HIS A 85 6.29 0.15 -8.20
C HIS A 85 7.40 -0.86 -7.93
N CYS A 86 7.27 -1.56 -6.81
CA CYS A 86 8.10 -2.69 -6.44
C CYS A 86 7.17 -3.84 -6.08
N LEU A 87 7.38 -4.98 -6.73
CA LEU A 87 6.75 -6.24 -6.34
C LEU A 87 7.82 -7.21 -5.87
N ASN A 88 7.42 -8.17 -5.05
CA ASN A 88 8.28 -9.24 -4.61
C ASN A 88 8.06 -10.47 -5.47
N ILE A 89 9.14 -11.14 -5.87
CA ILE A 89 9.06 -12.48 -6.45
C ILE A 89 9.37 -13.48 -5.34
N VAL A 90 8.37 -14.26 -4.94
CA VAL A 90 8.47 -15.27 -3.88
C VAL A 90 8.47 -16.65 -4.51
N THR A 91 9.46 -17.48 -4.17
CA THR A 91 9.52 -18.86 -4.67
C THR A 91 8.82 -19.80 -3.70
N VAL A 92 7.77 -20.49 -4.17
CA VAL A 92 7.09 -21.55 -3.43
C VAL A 92 7.08 -22.80 -4.29
N ARG A 93 7.50 -23.96 -3.77
CA ARG A 93 7.63 -25.22 -4.54
C ARG A 93 8.62 -25.17 -5.72
N GLY A 94 9.55 -24.23 -5.70
CA GLY A 94 10.43 -23.99 -6.85
C GLY A 94 9.79 -23.17 -7.97
N GLU A 95 8.52 -22.77 -7.82
CA GLU A 95 7.81 -21.91 -8.76
C GLU A 95 7.82 -20.45 -8.28
N PRO A 96 8.07 -19.47 -9.17
CA PRO A 96 8.03 -18.06 -8.82
C PRO A 96 6.59 -17.52 -8.81
N TYR A 97 6.25 -16.79 -7.75
CA TYR A 97 5.00 -16.05 -7.61
C TYR A 97 5.30 -14.56 -7.49
N ALA A 98 4.65 -13.74 -8.31
CA ALA A 98 4.69 -12.28 -8.15
C ALA A 98 3.70 -11.89 -7.05
N VAL A 99 4.19 -11.18 -6.03
CA VAL A 99 3.42 -10.66 -4.90
C VAL A 99 3.55 -9.15 -4.92
N ASP A 100 2.45 -8.48 -5.25
CA ASP A 100 2.39 -7.02 -5.34
C ASP A 100 1.33 -6.47 -4.37
N VAL A 101 1.70 -5.37 -3.72
CA VAL A 101 0.86 -4.57 -2.83
C VAL A 101 1.03 -3.06 -3.09
N GLY A 102 1.81 -2.64 -4.10
CA GLY A 102 2.13 -1.25 -4.42
C GLY A 102 2.30 -0.98 -5.94
N PHE A 103 1.37 -0.22 -6.54
CA PHE A 103 1.12 -0.16 -7.99
C PHE A 103 1.85 0.96 -8.78
N GLY A 104 2.30 0.75 -10.03
CA GLY A 104 2.83 1.80 -10.96
C GLY A 104 3.49 1.30 -12.28
N SER A 105 3.77 2.14 -13.32
CA SER A 105 3.87 1.69 -14.75
C SER A 105 5.16 1.96 -15.61
N ARG A 106 5.39 1.06 -16.62
CA ARG A 106 6.17 1.03 -17.92
C ARG A 106 7.73 0.95 -17.99
N CYS A 107 8.29 -0.04 -18.74
CA CYS A 107 9.68 -0.29 -19.26
C CYS A 107 9.76 -1.52 -20.25
N PRO A 108 10.88 -1.85 -20.96
CA PRO A 108 10.92 -2.89 -22.05
C PRO A 108 11.51 -4.29 -21.68
N ARG A 109 11.18 -5.34 -22.47
CA ARG A 109 11.41 -6.81 -22.21
C ARG A 109 11.10 -7.21 -20.77
N VAL A 110 9.83 -7.06 -20.44
CA VAL A 110 9.28 -7.12 -19.11
C VAL A 110 8.07 -8.04 -19.09
N TRP A 111 7.70 -8.54 -17.91
CA TRP A 111 6.37 -9.06 -17.68
C TRP A 111 5.37 -7.91 -17.67
N ILE A 112 4.26 -8.05 -18.38
CA ILE A 112 3.16 -7.08 -18.34
C ILE A 112 2.04 -7.70 -17.51
N TYR A 113 1.69 -7.04 -16.42
CA TYR A 113 0.50 -7.38 -15.66
C TYR A 113 -0.70 -6.70 -16.34
N GLU A 114 -1.66 -7.50 -16.78
CA GLU A 114 -2.92 -7.04 -17.37
C GLU A 114 -4.09 -7.45 -16.46
N TYR A 115 -5.05 -6.55 -16.33
CA TYR A 115 -6.25 -6.77 -15.53
C TYR A 115 -7.50 -6.64 -16.38
N ARG A 116 -8.49 -7.48 -16.10
CA ARG A 116 -9.82 -7.48 -16.71
C ARG A 116 -10.85 -7.53 -15.59
N ALA A 117 -11.71 -6.53 -15.53
CA ALA A 117 -12.72 -6.41 -14.47
C ALA A 117 -13.86 -7.44 -14.59
N SER A 118 -14.28 -7.75 -15.82
CA SER A 118 -15.35 -8.70 -16.07
C SER A 118 -15.18 -9.36 -17.44
N ASP A 119 -15.89 -10.47 -17.65
CA ASP A 119 -15.98 -11.08 -18.97
C ASP A 119 -16.57 -10.10 -20.00
N GLY A 120 -16.01 -10.09 -21.21
CA GLY A 120 -16.44 -9.23 -22.31
C GLY A 120 -15.82 -7.81 -22.33
N VAL A 121 -14.99 -7.44 -21.35
CA VAL A 121 -14.18 -6.22 -21.37
C VAL A 121 -12.75 -6.54 -21.78
N ASP A 122 -12.12 -5.64 -22.54
CA ASP A 122 -10.73 -5.78 -22.96
C ASP A 122 -9.78 -5.79 -21.75
N TRP A 123 -8.69 -6.55 -21.88
CA TRP A 123 -7.60 -6.53 -20.92
C TRP A 123 -6.93 -5.16 -20.92
N VAL A 124 -6.73 -4.60 -19.74
CA VAL A 124 -6.08 -3.30 -19.56
C VAL A 124 -4.71 -3.52 -18.94
N PRO A 125 -3.62 -3.16 -19.64
CA PRO A 125 -2.28 -3.18 -19.08
C PRO A 125 -2.22 -2.25 -17.87
N GLN A 126 -1.81 -2.82 -16.75
CA GLN A 126 -1.68 -2.11 -15.49
C GLN A 126 -0.26 -1.57 -15.34
N HIS A 127 0.71 -2.49 -15.35
CA HIS A 127 2.11 -2.18 -15.21
C HIS A 127 2.99 -3.27 -15.81
N CYS A 128 4.30 -3.06 -15.70
CA CYS A 128 5.26 -4.07 -16.09
C CYS A 128 6.46 -4.09 -15.15
N PHE A 129 7.07 -5.25 -15.03
CA PHE A 129 8.19 -5.48 -14.12
C PHE A 129 9.26 -6.38 -14.76
N MET A 130 10.48 -6.26 -14.24
CA MET A 130 11.63 -7.10 -14.60
C MET A 130 11.86 -8.13 -13.49
N ASP A 131 12.52 -9.24 -13.82
CA ASP A 131 12.97 -10.27 -12.88
C ASP A 131 14.38 -9.99 -12.32
N SER A 132 14.84 -8.74 -12.41
CA SER A 132 16.12 -8.30 -11.86
C SER A 132 16.00 -8.02 -10.37
N GLU A 133 17.00 -8.43 -9.59
CA GLU A 133 17.08 -8.12 -8.16
C GLU A 133 17.35 -6.62 -7.97
N PHE A 134 16.55 -5.97 -7.11
CA PHE A 134 16.74 -4.58 -6.68
C PHE A 134 17.22 -4.56 -5.23
N LEU A 135 18.19 -3.70 -4.94
CA LEU A 135 18.67 -3.43 -3.59
C LEU A 135 17.90 -2.27 -2.96
N PRO A 136 17.92 -2.12 -1.62
CA PRO A 136 17.32 -0.97 -0.95
C PRO A 136 17.76 0.38 -1.52
N GLU A 137 19.03 0.51 -1.90
CA GLU A 137 19.57 1.73 -2.50
C GLU A 137 18.96 2.04 -3.87
N ASP A 138 18.65 1.00 -4.66
CA ASP A 138 17.97 1.16 -5.94
C ASP A 138 16.55 1.69 -5.71
N ILE A 139 15.86 1.20 -4.68
CA ILE A 139 14.52 1.66 -4.28
C ILE A 139 14.56 3.14 -3.84
N CYS A 140 15.57 3.54 -3.07
CA CYS A 140 15.76 4.94 -2.69
C CYS A 140 15.86 5.86 -3.92
N VAL A 141 16.65 5.47 -4.93
CA VAL A 141 16.82 6.23 -6.17
C VAL A 141 15.53 6.26 -6.99
N MET A 142 14.83 5.14 -7.09
CA MET A 142 13.56 5.03 -7.81
C MET A 142 12.48 5.94 -7.21
N ASN A 143 12.40 6.03 -5.89
CA ASN A 143 11.42 6.86 -5.16
C ASN A 143 11.57 8.36 -5.44
N LEU A 144 12.73 8.84 -5.91
CA LEU A 144 12.97 10.27 -6.16
C LEU A 144 12.01 10.87 -7.18
N THR A 145 11.77 10.18 -8.30
CA THR A 145 10.97 10.76 -9.39
C THR A 145 9.49 10.88 -9.01
N PRO A 146 8.82 9.85 -8.48
CA PRO A 146 7.42 9.99 -8.06
C PRO A 146 7.25 10.99 -6.92
N ALA A 147 8.22 11.09 -6.00
CA ALA A 147 8.14 11.98 -4.85
C ALA A 147 8.44 13.45 -5.16
N GLN A 148 9.28 13.75 -6.16
CA GLN A 148 9.80 15.11 -6.37
C GLN A 148 9.49 15.71 -7.74
N SER A 149 9.18 14.90 -8.75
CA SER A 149 8.92 15.44 -10.09
C SER A 149 7.60 16.21 -10.13
N PRO A 150 7.57 17.48 -10.59
CA PRO A 150 6.32 18.24 -10.74
C PRO A 150 5.32 17.61 -11.73
N SER A 151 5.80 16.73 -12.62
CA SER A 151 4.95 15.97 -13.56
C SER A 151 4.37 14.69 -12.95
N SER A 152 4.85 14.27 -11.78
CA SER A 152 4.33 13.10 -11.08
C SER A 152 2.96 13.42 -10.49
N PHE A 153 1.96 12.59 -10.77
CA PHE A 153 0.62 12.81 -10.21
C PHE A 153 0.61 12.79 -8.68
N PHE A 154 1.54 12.05 -8.06
CA PHE A 154 1.67 11.96 -6.62
C PHE A 154 2.07 13.27 -5.96
N THR A 155 2.70 14.22 -6.67
CA THR A 155 3.14 15.49 -6.06
C THR A 155 2.04 16.55 -6.01
N TYR A 156 0.93 16.35 -6.73
CA TYR A 156 -0.18 17.31 -6.76
C TYR A 156 -1.56 16.70 -6.51
N LYS A 157 -1.68 15.37 -6.42
CA LYS A 157 -2.91 14.70 -5.98
C LYS A 157 -2.69 13.91 -4.71
N VAL A 158 -3.62 14.06 -3.76
CA VAL A 158 -3.71 13.21 -2.57
C VAL A 158 -4.36 11.89 -2.97
N VAL A 159 -3.70 10.78 -2.64
CA VAL A 159 -4.14 9.41 -2.92
C VAL A 159 -4.10 8.59 -1.66
N CYS A 160 -5.19 7.86 -1.39
CA CYS A 160 -5.27 6.88 -0.31
C CYS A 160 -6.25 5.78 -0.71
N VAL A 161 -5.76 4.54 -0.76
CA VAL A 161 -6.49 3.37 -1.26
C VAL A 161 -6.36 2.21 -0.27
N MET A 162 -7.45 1.50 -0.01
CA MET A 162 -7.46 0.32 0.86
C MET A 162 -8.54 -0.65 0.41
N PHE A 163 -8.29 -1.95 0.52
CA PHE A 163 -9.30 -2.97 0.22
C PHE A 163 -10.24 -3.19 1.41
N THR A 164 -11.49 -3.55 1.14
CA THR A 164 -12.50 -3.82 2.17
C THR A 164 -12.89 -5.29 2.20
N THR A 165 -13.44 -5.70 3.34
CA THR A 165 -14.06 -7.01 3.56
C THR A 165 -15.39 -6.79 4.28
N GLY A 166 -16.50 -7.21 3.69
CA GLY A 166 -17.88 -7.08 4.20
C GLY A 166 -18.81 -6.34 3.24
N GLU A 167 -20.06 -6.83 3.11
CA GLU A 167 -21.07 -6.29 2.19
C GLU A 167 -21.17 -4.77 2.32
N ALA A 168 -20.75 -4.06 1.26
CA ALA A 168 -20.80 -2.62 1.19
C ALA A 168 -22.27 -2.17 1.15
N ASP A 169 -22.76 -1.54 2.22
CA ASP A 169 -23.97 -0.74 2.12
C ASP A 169 -23.72 0.44 1.18
N HIS A 170 -24.57 0.56 0.17
CA HIS A 170 -24.51 1.52 -0.95
C HIS A 170 -24.59 3.02 -0.56
N GLU A 171 -24.30 3.37 0.70
CA GLU A 171 -24.27 4.75 1.21
C GLU A 171 -22.99 5.07 2.02
N GLY A 172 -21.86 4.42 1.70
CA GLY A 172 -20.53 4.89 2.12
C GLY A 172 -20.26 4.79 3.62
N GLU A 173 -20.93 3.89 4.33
CA GLU A 173 -20.72 3.65 5.75
C GLU A 173 -19.94 2.33 5.98
N VAL A 174 -18.71 2.27 5.47
CA VAL A 174 -17.82 1.14 5.76
C VAL A 174 -17.21 1.34 7.16
N THR A 175 -17.57 0.47 8.10
CA THR A 175 -16.75 0.20 9.27
C THR A 175 -15.76 -0.89 8.87
N SER A 176 -14.53 -0.51 8.52
CA SER A 176 -13.41 -1.44 8.30
C SER A 176 -12.93 -1.99 9.66
N GLN A 177 -13.81 -2.64 10.40
CA GLN A 177 -13.40 -3.43 11.56
C GLN A 177 -13.19 -4.87 11.11
N GLY A 178 -11.91 -5.18 10.89
CA GLY A 178 -11.32 -6.49 10.65
C GLY A 178 -12.28 -7.66 10.64
N ASN A 179 -12.74 -8.03 9.45
CA ASN A 179 -13.39 -9.30 9.22
C ASN A 179 -12.50 -10.16 8.32
N ASN A 180 -12.38 -11.45 8.66
CA ASN A 180 -11.66 -12.46 7.88
C ASN A 180 -12.44 -12.87 6.61
N GLY A 181 -13.11 -11.92 5.96
CA GLY A 181 -13.92 -12.12 4.76
C GLY A 181 -13.09 -12.03 3.48
N ALA A 182 -13.66 -12.46 2.36
CA ALA A 182 -13.09 -12.21 1.05
C ALA A 182 -13.10 -10.70 0.75
N ILE A 183 -12.07 -10.22 0.06
CA ILE A 183 -12.03 -8.85 -0.44
C ILE A 183 -13.20 -8.63 -1.39
N ASP A 184 -14.02 -7.62 -1.13
CA ASP A 184 -15.25 -7.33 -1.86
C ASP A 184 -15.39 -5.88 -2.35
N GLY A 185 -14.43 -5.02 -2.00
CA GLY A 185 -14.46 -3.63 -2.38
C GLY A 185 -13.12 -2.92 -2.20
N ILE A 186 -13.11 -1.66 -2.64
CA ILE A 186 -11.96 -0.76 -2.58
C ILE A 186 -12.45 0.62 -2.16
N LEU A 187 -11.81 1.20 -1.15
CA LEU A 187 -11.96 2.61 -0.78
C LEU A 187 -10.87 3.40 -1.48
N VAL A 188 -11.23 4.46 -2.21
CA VAL A 188 -10.29 5.22 -3.05
C VAL A 188 -10.50 6.71 -2.87
N ILE A 189 -9.59 7.37 -2.16
CA ILE A 189 -9.36 8.80 -2.27
C ILE A 189 -8.38 9.02 -3.43
N ASP A 190 -8.85 9.64 -4.52
CA ASP A 190 -8.02 10.24 -5.59
C ASP A 190 -8.47 11.69 -5.71
N GLY A 191 -7.75 12.60 -5.05
CA GLY A 191 -8.18 14.00 -4.88
C GLY A 191 -9.56 14.08 -4.24
N ASN A 192 -10.58 14.43 -5.03
CA ASN A 192 -11.99 14.59 -4.62
C ASN A 192 -12.94 13.52 -5.20
N THR A 193 -12.40 12.39 -5.68
CA THR A 193 -13.20 11.42 -6.46
C THR A 193 -13.90 10.35 -5.60
N PHE A 194 -13.43 10.07 -4.37
CA PHE A 194 -14.14 9.19 -3.41
C PHE A 194 -15.51 9.75 -3.05
N LYS A 195 -15.45 11.02 -2.67
CA LYS A 195 -16.47 11.92 -2.19
C LYS A 195 -15.90 13.29 -2.46
N VAL A 196 -16.72 14.21 -2.96
CA VAL A 196 -16.28 15.59 -3.15
C VAL A 196 -16.18 16.23 -1.77
N PHE A 197 -14.96 16.31 -1.24
CA PHE A 197 -14.67 17.03 -0.01
C PHE A 197 -14.74 18.53 -0.29
N LYS A 198 -15.59 19.22 0.45
CA LYS A 198 -15.75 20.69 0.35
C LYS A 198 -14.80 21.44 1.27
N ALA A 199 -14.25 20.75 2.27
CA ALA A 199 -13.29 21.29 3.20
C ALA A 199 -12.24 20.24 3.56
N GLU A 200 -11.05 20.72 3.93
CA GLU A 200 -9.95 19.86 4.37
C GLU A 200 -10.33 18.99 5.57
N ASP A 201 -11.09 19.55 6.52
CA ASP A 201 -11.55 18.83 7.71
C ASP A 201 -12.41 17.61 7.36
N GLU A 202 -13.23 17.68 6.30
CA GLU A 202 -14.03 16.54 5.84
C GLU A 202 -13.15 15.39 5.32
N ARG A 203 -12.03 15.74 4.65
CA ARG A 203 -11.05 14.75 4.18
C ARG A 203 -10.28 14.12 5.34
N LEU A 204 -9.89 14.92 6.33
CA LEU A 204 -9.22 14.44 7.54
C LEU A 204 -10.10 13.49 8.37
N GLU A 205 -11.40 13.80 8.48
CA GLU A 205 -12.38 12.92 9.11
C GLU A 205 -12.49 11.59 8.33
N ALA A 206 -12.52 11.63 7.00
CA ALA A 206 -12.56 10.42 6.17
C ALA A 206 -11.27 9.58 6.32
N LEU A 207 -10.09 10.20 6.34
CA LEU A 207 -8.81 9.51 6.57
C LEU A 207 -8.82 8.78 7.93
N THR A 208 -9.32 9.45 8.97
CA THR A 208 -9.44 8.85 10.31
C THR A 208 -10.45 7.71 10.33
N ARG A 209 -11.65 7.95 9.80
CA ARG A 209 -12.78 7.02 9.89
C ARG A 209 -12.58 5.76 9.06
N TYR A 210 -12.11 5.89 7.83
CA TYR A 210 -12.10 4.79 6.86
C TYR A 210 -10.74 4.10 6.75
N PHE A 211 -9.65 4.85 6.95
CA PHE A 211 -8.28 4.35 6.77
C PHE A 211 -7.51 4.21 8.09
N GLY A 212 -8.11 4.64 9.22
CA GLY A 212 -7.46 4.62 10.54
C GLY A 212 -6.28 5.59 10.66
N ILE A 213 -6.19 6.58 9.76
CA ILE A 213 -5.05 7.50 9.68
C ILE A 213 -5.34 8.75 10.50
N VAL A 214 -4.56 8.97 11.56
CA VAL A 214 -4.64 10.15 12.41
C VAL A 214 -3.43 11.04 12.19
N LEU A 215 -3.63 12.20 11.56
CA LEU A 215 -2.59 13.19 11.32
C LEU A 215 -2.44 14.16 12.50
N THR A 216 -1.20 14.53 12.82
CA THR A 216 -0.93 15.53 13.87
C THR A 216 -1.33 16.94 13.42
N GLU A 217 -1.49 17.87 14.36
CA GLU A 217 -1.75 19.30 14.04
C GLU A 217 -0.64 19.95 13.22
N GLU A 218 0.60 19.46 13.32
CA GLU A 218 1.68 19.88 12.43
C GLU A 218 1.44 19.37 11.01
N ASN A 219 1.08 18.08 10.88
CA ASN A 219 0.83 17.49 9.57
C ASN A 219 -0.35 18.16 8.83
N LYS A 220 -1.44 18.45 9.56
CA LYS A 220 -2.61 19.13 9.02
C LYS A 220 -2.29 20.52 8.45
N ARG A 221 -1.34 21.24 9.06
CA ARG A 221 -0.91 22.57 8.57
C ARG A 221 0.00 22.48 7.34
N ALA A 222 0.71 21.37 7.15
CA ALA A 222 1.70 21.23 6.08
C ALA A 222 1.09 21.21 4.67
N ILE A 223 -0.17 20.81 4.54
CA ILE A 223 -0.87 20.76 3.25
C ILE A 223 -1.36 22.12 2.77
N SER A 224 -1.54 23.09 3.66
CA SER A 224 -2.04 24.42 3.29
C SER A 224 -1.12 25.10 2.27
N GLY A 225 -1.72 25.64 1.19
CA GLY A 225 -0.97 26.29 0.10
C GLY A 225 -0.27 25.33 -0.85
N THR A 226 -0.60 24.03 -0.81
CA THR A 226 -0.13 23.04 -1.79
C THR A 226 -1.17 22.75 -2.85
N ALA A 227 -0.74 22.17 -3.97
CA ALA A 227 -1.65 21.75 -5.03
C ALA A 227 -2.67 20.67 -4.60
N GLY A 228 -2.38 19.92 -3.53
CA GLY A 228 -3.28 18.90 -2.98
C GLY A 228 -4.30 19.44 -1.95
N ALA A 229 -4.19 20.71 -1.54
CA ALA A 229 -5.07 21.33 -0.56
C ALA A 229 -6.49 21.50 -1.10
N ILE A 230 -7.50 21.31 -0.25
CA ILE A 230 -8.87 21.75 -0.56
C ILE A 230 -9.00 23.20 -0.10
N GLU A 231 -9.09 24.13 -1.05
CA GLU A 231 -9.36 25.53 -0.77
C GLU A 231 -10.85 25.75 -0.43
N PRO A 232 -11.17 26.64 0.52
CA PRO A 232 -12.55 26.96 0.91
C PRO A 232 -13.35 27.71 -0.18
#